data_AF-A0A853END8-F1
#
_entry.id   AF-A0A853END8-F1
#
_cell.length_a   1.000
_cell.length_b   1.000
_cell.length_c   1.000
_cell.angle_alpha   90.00
_cell.angle_beta   90.00
_cell.angle_gamma   90.00
#
_symmetry.space_group_name_H-M   'P 1'
#
loop_
_entity.id
_entity.type
_entity.pdbx_description
1 polymer ?
#
loop_
_entity_poly.entity_id
_entity_poly.type
_entity_poly.pdbx_seq_one_letter_code
_entity_poly.pdbx_strand_id
1 'polypeptide(L)'
;MRSPTPSAPVPARLQRALDSLSAWSERGVHLAAIRHHSPACALALQSLLEEVRPTTVLIEGPSEYTALLPALQDEQTRPPVAVLSLGAATGPAVGPTAPGPAGAPAGGALAAYYPLAEFSPEWVALRWAGRHGARAAFIDRSAQALLE
;
A
#
# COMPACT_ATOMS: atom_id res chain seq x y z
N MET A 1 43.92 11.96 -4.64
CA MET A 1 42.99 11.30 -3.69
C MET A 1 42.16 12.40 -3.03
N ARG A 2 40.84 12.43 -3.22
CA ARG A 2 39.98 13.39 -2.50
C ARG A 2 39.78 12.87 -1.07
N SER A 3 40.15 13.67 -0.08
CA SER A 3 39.84 13.41 1.32
C SER A 3 38.31 13.33 1.49
N PRO A 4 37.78 12.36 2.27
CA PRO A 4 36.35 12.29 2.52
C PRO A 4 35.91 13.57 3.23
N THR A 5 34.94 14.26 2.64
CA THR A 5 34.34 15.45 3.24
C THR A 5 33.59 14.99 4.49
N PRO A 6 33.75 15.65 5.66
CA PRO A 6 33.00 15.27 6.85
C PRO A 6 31.50 15.36 6.53
N SER A 7 30.76 14.28 6.83
CA SER A 7 29.31 14.26 6.62
C SER A 7 28.68 15.37 7.46
N ALA A 8 27.86 16.20 6.83
CA ALA A 8 27.08 17.20 7.54
C ALA A 8 26.27 16.52 8.68
N PRO A 9 26.15 17.17 9.86
CA PRO A 9 25.39 16.61 10.96
C PRO A 9 23.93 16.40 10.53
N VAL A 10 23.36 15.27 10.97
CA VAL A 10 21.95 14.92 10.69
C VAL A 10 21.04 16.00 11.29
N PRO A 11 20.07 16.56 10.53
CA PRO A 11 19.14 17.53 11.07
C PRO A 11 18.37 16.98 12.27
N ALA A 12 18.16 17.78 13.31
CA ALA A 12 17.54 17.32 14.57
C ALA A 12 16.17 16.64 14.39
N ARG A 13 15.38 17.08 13.39
CA ARG A 13 14.09 16.43 13.06
C ARG A 13 14.28 15.02 12.50
N LEU A 14 15.29 14.82 11.65
CA LEU A 14 15.61 13.51 11.10
C LEU A 14 16.19 12.59 12.18
N GLN A 15 17.07 13.11 13.04
CA GLN A 15 17.60 12.34 14.17
C GLN A 15 16.46 11.81 15.05
N ARG A 16 15.51 12.67 15.45
CA ARG A 16 14.33 12.24 16.23
C ARG A 16 13.49 11.17 15.52
N ALA A 17 13.36 11.25 14.20
CA ALA A 17 12.63 10.24 13.42
C ALA A 17 13.36 8.89 13.42
N LEU A 18 14.68 8.90 13.26
CA LEU A 18 15.53 7.70 13.33
C LEU A 18 15.47 7.09 14.74
N ASP A 19 15.63 7.90 15.79
CA ASP A 19 15.52 7.44 17.18
C ASP A 19 14.16 6.78 17.45
N SER A 20 13.10 7.37 16.90
CA SER A 20 11.75 6.79 16.99
C SER A 20 11.66 5.46 16.27
N LEU A 21 12.14 5.36 15.02
CA LEU A 21 12.15 4.13 14.24
C LEU A 21 12.88 3.00 14.97
N SER A 22 14.05 3.28 15.55
CA SER A 22 14.80 2.33 16.37
C SER A 22 14.00 1.89 17.59
N ALA A 23 13.42 2.83 18.34
CA ALA A 23 12.64 2.52 19.53
C ALA A 23 11.38 1.68 19.22
N TRP A 24 10.73 1.89 18.06
CA TRP A 24 9.61 1.04 17.63
C TRP A 24 10.08 -0.36 17.23
N SER A 25 11.22 -0.46 16.52
CA SER A 25 11.81 -1.74 16.12
C SER A 25 12.20 -2.59 17.34
N GLU A 26 12.78 -1.99 18.37
CA GLU A 26 13.10 -2.67 19.64
C GLU A 26 11.85 -3.21 20.36
N ARG A 27 10.68 -2.60 20.10
CA ARG A 27 9.37 -3.06 20.61
C ARG A 27 8.68 -4.03 19.65
N GLY A 28 9.36 -4.50 18.59
CA GLY A 28 8.81 -5.44 17.61
C GLY A 28 7.89 -4.82 16.56
N VAL A 29 7.91 -3.49 16.41
CA VAL A 29 7.16 -2.77 15.38
C VAL A 29 8.13 -2.22 14.33
N HIS A 30 8.09 -2.78 13.14
CA HIS A 30 8.99 -2.41 12.05
C HIS A 30 8.23 -1.59 11.02
N LEU A 31 8.74 -0.40 10.71
CA LEU A 31 8.19 0.47 9.68
C LEU A 31 9.05 0.39 8.42
N ALA A 32 8.46 -0.03 7.32
CA ALA A 32 9.09 0.01 6.01
C ALA A 32 8.67 1.28 5.27
N ALA A 33 9.65 2.11 4.88
CA ALA A 33 9.38 3.26 4.03
C ALA A 33 9.23 2.78 2.57
N ILE A 34 8.07 3.05 1.97
CA ILE A 34 7.71 2.48 0.67
C ILE A 34 7.54 3.57 -0.38
N ARG A 35 8.04 3.28 -1.57
CA ARG A 35 7.59 3.90 -2.81
C ARG A 35 6.79 2.85 -3.57
N HIS A 36 5.52 3.15 -3.87
CA HIS A 36 4.68 2.24 -4.65
C HIS A 36 5.37 1.89 -5.97
N HIS A 37 5.24 0.62 -6.38
CA HIS A 37 5.81 0.11 -7.63
C HIS A 37 7.34 0.27 -7.74
N SER A 38 8.06 0.22 -6.61
CA SER A 38 9.53 0.27 -6.59
C SER A 38 10.13 -1.14 -6.41
N PRO A 39 10.80 -1.70 -7.43
CA PRO A 39 11.49 -2.99 -7.30
C PRO A 39 12.54 -3.00 -6.17
N ALA A 40 13.23 -1.87 -5.96
CA ALA A 40 14.21 -1.74 -4.88
C ALA A 40 13.55 -1.79 -3.49
N CYS A 41 12.41 -1.12 -3.31
CA CYS A 41 11.66 -1.21 -2.06
C CYS A 41 11.09 -2.61 -1.86
N ALA A 42 10.63 -3.28 -2.92
CA ALA A 42 10.08 -4.63 -2.86
C ALA A 42 11.14 -5.64 -2.38
N LEU A 43 12.37 -5.55 -2.92
CA LEU A 43 13.50 -6.37 -2.47
C LEU A 43 13.88 -6.07 -1.02
N ALA A 44 14.02 -4.79 -0.65
CA ALA A 44 14.36 -4.41 0.72
C ALA A 44 13.30 -4.86 1.74
N LEU A 45 12.02 -4.73 1.37
CA LEU A 45 10.91 -5.20 2.19
C LEU A 45 10.91 -6.72 2.32
N GLN A 46 11.18 -7.46 1.24
CA GLN A 46 11.33 -8.91 1.31
C GLN A 46 12.43 -9.33 2.29
N SER A 47 13.59 -8.69 2.24
CA SER A 47 14.68 -8.95 3.19
C SER A 47 14.26 -8.66 4.63
N LEU A 48 13.57 -7.54 4.88
CA LEU A 48 13.07 -7.20 6.21
C LEU A 48 12.07 -8.24 6.74
N LEU A 49 11.15 -8.70 5.89
CA LEU A 49 10.15 -9.70 6.28
C LEU A 49 10.79 -11.05 6.64
N GLU A 50 11.80 -11.48 5.88
CA GLU A 50 12.54 -12.72 6.17
C GLU A 50 13.38 -12.62 7.46
N GLU A 51 13.94 -11.45 7.75
CA GLU A 51 14.72 -11.20 8.96
C GLU A 51 13.82 -11.14 10.21
N VAL A 52 12.76 -10.34 10.15
CA VAL A 52 11.88 -10.06 11.30
C VAL A 52 10.90 -11.21 11.55
N ARG A 53 10.44 -11.89 10.49
CA ARG A 53 9.36 -12.89 10.52
C ARG A 53 8.15 -12.44 11.35
N PRO A 54 7.52 -11.30 10.99
CA PRO A 54 6.44 -10.76 11.78
C PRO A 54 5.21 -11.68 11.78
N THR A 55 4.49 -11.70 12.89
CA THR A 55 3.20 -12.41 12.99
C THR A 55 2.05 -11.65 12.33
N THR A 56 2.25 -10.36 12.06
CA THR A 56 1.26 -9.46 11.43
C THR A 56 1.94 -8.47 10.50
N VAL A 57 1.37 -8.27 9.30
CA VAL A 57 1.81 -7.33 8.28
C VAL A 57 0.68 -6.35 8.01
N LEU A 58 0.93 -5.06 8.25
CA LEU A 58 -0.04 -3.99 8.02
C LEU A 58 0.37 -3.20 6.78
N ILE A 59 -0.58 -3.01 5.86
CA ILE A 59 -0.32 -2.48 4.51
C ILE A 59 -1.13 -1.19 4.33
N GLU A 60 -0.50 -0.18 3.76
CA GLU A 60 -1.20 1.04 3.36
C GLU A 60 -2.17 0.76 2.21
N GLY A 61 -3.43 1.14 2.41
CA GLY A 61 -4.51 1.01 1.45
C GLY A 61 -5.85 0.92 2.15
N PRO A 62 -6.97 1.14 1.43
CA PRO A 62 -8.30 1.11 2.02
C PRO A 62 -8.59 -0.13 2.85
N SER A 63 -9.02 0.07 4.10
CA SER A 63 -9.23 -1.02 5.06
C SER A 63 -10.16 -2.13 4.55
N GLU A 64 -11.15 -1.80 3.72
CA GLU A 64 -12.08 -2.76 3.10
C GLU A 64 -11.38 -3.75 2.14
N TYR A 65 -10.20 -3.40 1.61
CA TYR A 65 -9.44 -4.31 0.75
C TYR A 65 -8.94 -5.54 1.52
N THR A 66 -8.94 -5.49 2.86
CA THR A 66 -8.66 -6.67 3.70
C THR A 66 -9.58 -7.84 3.37
N ALA A 67 -10.84 -7.59 3.00
CA ALA A 67 -11.79 -8.65 2.61
C ALA A 67 -11.40 -9.35 1.30
N LEU A 68 -10.55 -8.72 0.48
CA LEU A 68 -10.07 -9.26 -0.80
C LEU A 68 -8.78 -10.06 -0.65
N LEU A 69 -8.17 -10.11 0.54
CA LEU A 69 -6.91 -10.84 0.76
C LEU A 69 -6.96 -12.31 0.33
N PRO A 70 -8.03 -13.09 0.57
CA PRO A 70 -8.08 -14.47 0.09
C PRO A 70 -7.91 -14.58 -1.43
N ALA A 71 -8.51 -13.67 -2.20
CA ALA A 71 -8.35 -13.62 -3.65
C ALA A 71 -6.95 -13.11 -4.03
N LEU A 72 -6.45 -12.05 -3.40
CA LEU A 72 -5.13 -11.48 -3.72
C LEU A 72 -3.97 -12.44 -3.38
N GLN A 73 -4.14 -13.30 -2.37
CA GLN A 73 -3.14 -14.26 -1.93
C GLN A 73 -3.22 -15.61 -2.66
N ASP A 74 -4.28 -15.86 -3.44
CA ASP A 74 -4.46 -17.08 -4.21
C ASP A 74 -3.32 -17.29 -5.23
N GLU A 75 -2.82 -18.51 -5.36
CA GLU A 75 -1.72 -18.84 -6.27
C GLU A 75 -2.04 -18.59 -7.75
N GLN A 76 -3.31 -18.63 -8.12
CA GLN A 76 -3.80 -18.36 -9.46
C GLN A 76 -3.87 -16.85 -9.76
N THR A 77 -3.91 -15.99 -8.74
CA THR A 77 -3.90 -14.54 -8.94
C THR A 77 -2.48 -14.07 -9.24
N ARG A 78 -2.25 -13.80 -10.52
CA ARG A 78 -0.97 -13.34 -11.05
C ARG A 78 -1.06 -11.86 -11.45
N PRO A 79 -0.22 -10.98 -10.90
CA PRO A 79 -0.16 -9.59 -11.30
C PRO A 79 0.33 -9.45 -12.77
N PRO A 80 0.03 -8.33 -13.45
CA PRO A 80 -0.60 -7.13 -12.91
C PRO A 80 -2.11 -7.32 -12.64
N VAL A 81 -2.54 -6.96 -11.43
CA VAL A 81 -3.94 -6.91 -11.02
C VAL A 81 -4.25 -5.55 -10.43
N ALA A 82 -5.51 -5.19 -10.32
CA ALA A 82 -5.93 -3.98 -9.63
C ALA A 82 -7.18 -4.25 -8.80
N VAL A 83 -7.24 -3.63 -7.62
CA VAL A 83 -8.50 -3.52 -6.88
C VAL A 83 -9.25 -2.30 -7.41
N LEU A 84 -10.50 -2.49 -7.79
CA LEU A 84 -11.39 -1.42 -8.26
C LEU A 84 -12.30 -0.99 -7.11
N SER A 85 -12.21 0.28 -6.75
CA SER A 85 -13.15 0.94 -5.86
C SER A 85 -14.18 1.70 -6.68
N LEU A 86 -15.47 1.50 -6.36
CA LEU A 86 -16.59 2.18 -6.98
C LEU A 86 -17.36 2.98 -5.92
N GLY A 87 -17.53 4.27 -6.16
CA GLY A 87 -18.35 5.17 -5.35
C GLY A 87 -19.60 5.59 -6.13
N ALA A 88 -20.72 5.71 -5.43
CA ALA A 88 -21.90 6.37 -5.97
C ALA A 88 -21.70 7.89 -5.87
N ALA A 89 -21.80 8.63 -6.98
CA ALA A 89 -21.87 10.09 -6.88
C ALA A 89 -23.17 10.48 -6.16
N THR A 90 -23.02 11.15 -5.03
CA THR A 90 -24.12 11.74 -4.26
C THR A 90 -24.30 13.24 -4.55
N GLY A 91 -23.47 13.82 -5.45
CA GLY A 91 -23.54 15.21 -5.88
C GLY A 91 -24.21 15.42 -7.26
N PRO A 92 -24.65 16.65 -7.60
CA PRO A 92 -25.11 16.97 -8.95
C PRO A 92 -23.97 16.72 -9.95
N ALA A 93 -24.28 16.18 -11.13
CA ALA A 93 -23.29 15.94 -12.18
C ALA A 93 -22.55 17.25 -12.53
N VAL A 94 -21.28 17.38 -12.14
CA VAL A 94 -20.44 18.51 -12.52
C VAL A 94 -19.59 18.09 -13.72
N GLY A 95 -19.96 18.59 -14.90
CA GLY A 95 -19.20 18.42 -16.14
C GLY A 95 -19.91 17.53 -17.18
N PRO A 96 -19.50 17.63 -18.46
CA PRO A 96 -20.14 16.90 -19.55
C PRO A 96 -19.90 15.40 -19.38
N THR A 97 -20.90 14.69 -18.87
CA THR A 97 -20.95 13.23 -18.94
C THR A 97 -21.05 12.86 -20.42
N ALA A 98 -20.03 12.18 -20.97
CA ALA A 98 -20.21 11.45 -22.22
C ALA A 98 -21.45 10.55 -22.05
N PRO A 99 -22.39 10.53 -23.02
CA PRO A 99 -23.60 9.75 -22.88
C PRO A 99 -23.21 8.28 -22.71
N GLY A 100 -23.45 7.76 -21.51
CA GLY A 100 -23.39 6.32 -21.24
C GLY A 100 -24.45 5.59 -22.07
N PRO A 101 -24.33 4.26 -22.22
CA PRO A 101 -25.34 3.47 -22.90
C PRO A 101 -26.74 3.76 -22.32
N ALA A 102 -27.72 3.92 -23.20
CA ALA A 102 -29.09 4.28 -22.83
C ALA A 102 -29.62 3.33 -21.75
N GLY A 103 -29.83 3.85 -20.53
CA GLY A 103 -30.25 3.09 -19.35
C GLY A 103 -29.32 3.20 -18.12
N ALA A 104 -28.16 3.85 -18.22
CA ALA A 104 -27.31 4.09 -17.06
C ALA A 104 -27.90 5.19 -16.13
N PRO A 105 -27.90 5.01 -14.80
CA PRO A 105 -28.41 6.00 -13.86
C PRO A 105 -27.66 7.34 -13.96
N ALA A 106 -28.38 8.45 -13.80
CA ALA A 106 -27.93 9.82 -14.06
C ALA A 106 -26.90 10.39 -13.05
N GLY A 107 -26.28 9.55 -12.22
CA GLY A 107 -25.19 9.92 -11.31
C GLY A 107 -23.91 9.23 -11.76
N GLY A 108 -22.88 10.00 -12.11
CA GLY A 108 -21.60 9.43 -12.57
C GLY A 108 -20.92 8.65 -11.45
N ALA A 109 -20.71 7.34 -11.60
CA ALA A 109 -19.95 6.57 -10.61
C ALA A 109 -18.50 7.08 -10.56
N LEU A 110 -17.99 7.30 -9.35
CA LEU A 110 -16.57 7.56 -9.13
C LEU A 110 -15.84 6.22 -9.06
N ALA A 111 -14.68 6.13 -9.70
CA ALA A 111 -13.90 4.91 -9.75
C ALA A 111 -12.42 5.20 -9.49
N ALA A 112 -11.79 4.40 -8.64
CA ALA A 112 -10.35 4.42 -8.42
C ALA A 112 -9.76 3.02 -8.54
N TYR A 113 -8.60 2.93 -9.18
CA TYR A 113 -7.83 1.69 -9.29
C TYR A 113 -6.66 1.72 -8.31
N TYR A 114 -6.49 0.63 -7.58
CA TYR A 114 -5.30 0.36 -6.77
C TYR A 114 -4.49 -0.75 -7.47
N PRO A 115 -3.53 -0.39 -8.35
CA PRO A 115 -2.76 -1.35 -9.12
C PRO A 115 -1.72 -2.08 -8.27
N LEU A 116 -1.51 -3.35 -8.57
CA LEU A 116 -0.53 -4.23 -7.95
C LEU A 116 0.25 -4.97 -9.03
N ALA A 117 1.57 -4.84 -8.98
CA ALA A 117 2.51 -5.51 -9.87
C ALA A 117 3.40 -6.48 -9.06
N GLU A 118 4.12 -7.39 -9.74
CA GLU A 118 5.08 -8.30 -9.07
C GLU A 118 6.13 -7.55 -8.23
N PHE A 119 6.46 -6.33 -8.66
CA PHE A 119 7.41 -5.44 -8.00
C PHE A 119 6.75 -4.35 -7.12
N SER A 120 5.45 -4.45 -6.85
CA SER A 120 4.80 -3.63 -5.82
C SER A 120 5.20 -4.17 -4.44
N PRO A 121 5.76 -3.34 -3.54
CA PRO A 121 6.08 -3.78 -2.19
C PRO A 121 4.85 -4.32 -1.43
N GLU A 122 3.67 -3.79 -1.69
CA GLU A 122 2.40 -4.22 -1.10
C GLU A 122 2.01 -5.62 -1.58
N TRP A 123 2.25 -5.92 -2.87
CA TRP A 123 2.07 -7.27 -3.42
C TRP A 123 3.04 -8.26 -2.76
N VAL A 124 4.31 -7.88 -2.60
CA VAL A 124 5.31 -8.71 -1.91
C VAL A 124 4.88 -8.97 -0.46
N ALA A 125 4.44 -7.94 0.27
CA ALA A 125 3.97 -8.05 1.65
C ALA A 125 2.79 -9.00 1.79
N LEU A 126 1.72 -8.83 0.98
CA LEU A 126 0.53 -9.68 1.09
C LEU A 126 0.84 -11.13 0.70
N ARG A 127 1.67 -11.37 -0.32
CA ARG A 127 2.05 -12.73 -0.76
C ARG A 127 2.99 -13.40 0.22
N TRP A 128 3.88 -12.63 0.85
CA TRP A 128 4.73 -13.15 1.92
C TRP A 128 3.87 -13.56 3.13
N ALA A 129 2.95 -12.69 3.56
CA ALA A 129 2.09 -12.97 4.72
C ALA A 129 1.25 -14.22 4.53
N GLY A 130 0.59 -14.37 3.37
CA GLY A 130 -0.22 -15.55 3.04
C GLY A 130 0.59 -16.85 3.05
N ARG A 131 1.80 -16.84 2.47
CA ARG A 131 2.68 -18.03 2.43
C ARG A 131 3.22 -18.43 3.80
N HIS A 132 3.39 -17.48 4.72
CA HIS A 132 3.97 -17.70 6.04
C HIS A 132 2.92 -17.78 7.16
N GLY A 133 1.63 -17.71 6.82
CA GLY A 133 0.54 -17.72 7.81
C GLY A 133 0.52 -16.49 8.72
N ALA A 134 1.18 -15.40 8.34
CA ALA A 134 1.12 -14.14 9.07
C ALA A 134 -0.21 -13.44 8.75
N ARG A 135 -0.77 -12.75 9.75
CA ARG A 135 -1.99 -11.95 9.56
C ARG A 135 -1.67 -10.76 8.66
N ALA A 136 -2.48 -10.49 7.65
CA ALA A 136 -2.37 -9.29 6.82
C ALA A 136 -3.63 -8.43 6.97
N ALA A 137 -3.46 -7.11 6.95
CA ALA A 137 -4.56 -6.16 6.94
C ALA A 137 -4.18 -4.87 6.21
N PHE A 138 -5.14 -4.29 5.50
CA PHE A 138 -5.06 -2.93 5.00
C PHE A 138 -5.54 -1.97 6.10
N ILE A 139 -4.83 -0.86 6.31
CA ILE A 139 -5.01 -0.01 7.50
C ILE A 139 -5.30 1.47 7.22
N ASP A 140 -5.56 1.85 5.97
CA ASP A 140 -5.87 3.24 5.63
C ASP A 140 -7.39 3.51 5.61
N ARG A 141 -7.75 4.78 5.43
CA ARG A 141 -9.13 5.26 5.29
C ARG A 141 -9.87 4.53 4.18
N SER A 142 -11.19 4.46 4.30
CA SER A 142 -12.01 3.80 3.29
C SER A 142 -11.86 4.44 1.92
N ALA A 143 -11.97 3.64 0.87
CA ALA A 143 -11.96 4.10 -0.51
C ALA A 143 -13.12 5.05 -0.78
N GLN A 144 -14.27 4.86 -0.12
CA GLN A 144 -15.36 5.84 -0.18
C GLN A 144 -14.89 7.22 0.31
N ALA A 145 -14.19 7.28 1.44
CA ALA A 145 -13.66 8.54 1.96
C ALA A 145 -12.51 9.15 1.12
N LEU A 146 -11.94 8.38 0.18
CA LEU A 146 -10.99 8.87 -0.83
C LEU A 146 -11.68 9.35 -2.11
N LEU A 147 -12.92 8.89 -2.35
CA LEU A 147 -13.73 9.25 -3.52
C LEU A 147 -14.72 10.39 -3.23
N GLU A 148 -14.92 10.77 -1.97
CA GLU A 148 -15.67 11.97 -1.53
C GLU A 148 -14.80 13.24 -1.60
#